data_AF-A0A3N4PQ58-F1
#
_entry.id   AF-A0A3N4PQ58-F1
#
_cell.length_a   1.000
_cell.length_b   1.000
_cell.length_c   1.000
_cell.angle_alpha   90.00
_cell.angle_beta   90.00
_cell.angle_gamma   90.00
#
_symmetry.space_group_name_H-M   'P 1'
#
loop_
_entity.id
_entity.type
_entity.pdbx_description
1 polymer ?
#
loop_
_entity_poly.entity_id
_entity_poly.type
_entity_poly.pdbx_seq_one_letter_code
_entity_poly.pdbx_strand_id
1 'polypeptide(L)'
;MNVAVFTTRYVYREGKPILYVFHHDEDGAWEFIGSDKSVNETDYMIIALEEIIKLDPSVLELADLPLGWAAYRDRTDAPWNLYLME
;
A
#
# COMPACT_ATOMS: atom_id res chain seq x y z
N MET A 1 11.10 8.81 -13.19
CA MET A 1 11.66 7.64 -12.47
C MET A 1 10.50 7.08 -11.65
N ASN A 2 10.10 5.85 -11.89
CA ASN A 2 8.94 5.24 -11.23
C ASN A 2 9.45 4.36 -10.08
N VAL A 3 8.86 4.48 -8.89
CA VAL A 3 9.25 3.72 -7.70
C VAL A 3 8.64 2.31 -7.81
N ALA A 4 9.42 1.27 -7.56
CA ALA A 4 8.90 -0.09 -7.46
C ALA A 4 8.30 -0.31 -6.07
N VAL A 5 7.12 -0.91 -6.00
CA VAL A 5 6.36 -1.07 -4.76
C VAL A 5 5.80 -2.48 -4.65
N PHE A 6 5.64 -2.95 -3.42
CA PHE A 6 5.00 -4.22 -3.11
C PHE A 6 3.48 -4.05 -3.04
N THR A 7 2.76 -5.06 -3.52
CA THR A 7 1.32 -5.18 -3.37
C THR A 7 0.91 -6.66 -3.49
N THR A 8 -0.38 -6.96 -3.40
CA THR A 8 -0.89 -8.32 -3.64
C THR A 8 -1.63 -8.39 -4.97
N ARG A 9 -1.72 -9.58 -5.55
CA ARG A 9 -2.59 -9.84 -6.71
C ARG A 9 -4.06 -9.51 -6.45
N TYR A 10 -4.50 -9.55 -5.18
CA TYR A 10 -5.86 -9.20 -4.80
C TYR A 10 -6.14 -7.71 -5.03
N VAL A 11 -5.20 -6.84 -4.64
CA VAL A 11 -5.28 -5.40 -4.94
C VAL A 11 -5.12 -5.18 -6.44
N TYR A 12 -4.03 -5.66 -7.04
CA TYR A 12 -3.66 -5.27 -8.40
C TYR A 12 -4.51 -5.92 -9.50
N ARG A 13 -4.81 -7.23 -9.40
CA ARG A 13 -5.54 -7.97 -10.45
C ARG A 13 -7.02 -8.10 -10.16
N GLU A 14 -7.40 -8.22 -8.90
CA GLU A 14 -8.81 -8.41 -8.50
C GLU A 14 -9.51 -7.10 -8.10
N GLY A 15 -8.76 -5.99 -8.02
CA GLY A 15 -9.31 -4.67 -7.73
C GLY A 15 -9.82 -4.51 -6.30
N LYS A 16 -9.29 -5.29 -5.35
CA LYS A 16 -9.62 -5.11 -3.93
C LYS A 16 -9.08 -3.78 -3.41
N PRO A 17 -9.76 -3.17 -2.43
CA PRO A 17 -9.36 -1.87 -1.91
C PRO A 17 -8.00 -1.95 -1.21
N ILE A 18 -7.21 -0.90 -1.35
CA ILE A 18 -6.03 -0.66 -0.53
C ILE A 18 -6.52 -0.17 0.83
N LEU A 19 -6.21 -0.90 1.89
CA LEU A 19 -6.65 -0.59 3.26
C LEU A 19 -5.48 -0.38 4.20
N TYR A 20 -4.31 -0.89 3.85
CA TYR A 20 -3.07 -0.71 4.61
C TYR A 20 -1.94 -0.28 3.66
N VAL A 21 -1.14 0.67 4.13
CA VAL A 21 0.05 1.17 3.45
C VAL A 21 1.20 1.19 4.43
N PHE A 22 2.37 0.69 4.02
CA PHE A 22 3.57 0.64 4.84
C PHE A 22 4.72 1.32 4.09
N HIS A 23 5.49 2.15 4.79
CA HIS A 23 6.73 2.72 4.30
C HIS A 23 7.88 2.17 5.13
N HIS A 24 8.47 1.08 4.65
CA HIS A 24 9.43 0.27 5.39
C HIS A 24 10.72 1.04 5.63
N ASP A 25 11.24 1.03 6.86
CA ASP A 25 12.46 1.72 7.24
C ASP A 25 13.74 0.97 6.81
N GLU A 26 13.66 -0.36 6.69
CA GLU A 26 14.77 -1.23 6.32
C GLU A 26 15.33 -0.93 4.92
N ASP A 27 14.45 -0.71 3.94
CA ASP A 27 14.81 -0.57 2.52
C ASP A 27 14.14 0.63 1.82
N GLY A 28 13.28 1.37 2.53
CA GLY A 28 12.51 2.47 1.95
C GLY A 28 11.42 2.00 0.98
N ALA A 29 11.08 0.72 0.98
CA ALA A 29 10.05 0.20 0.10
C ALA A 29 8.66 0.62 0.58
N TRP A 30 7.78 0.75 -0.41
CA TRP A 30 6.37 0.95 -0.18
C TRP A 30 5.63 -0.36 -0.37
N GLU A 31 4.65 -0.60 0.48
CA GLU A 31 3.75 -1.75 0.38
C GLU A 31 2.29 -1.29 0.49
N PHE A 32 1.44 -1.77 -0.42
CA PHE A 32 0.02 -1.43 -0.49
C PHE A 32 -0.83 -2.70 -0.52
N ILE A 33 -1.61 -2.98 0.53
CA ILE A 33 -2.39 -4.22 0.65
C ILE A 33 -3.84 -3.99 1.10
N GLY A 34 -4.69 -4.97 0.84
CA GLY A 34 -6.08 -5.03 1.32
C GLY A 34 -6.19 -5.73 2.68
N SER A 35 -7.41 -6.16 3.03
CA SER A 35 -7.71 -6.87 4.30
C SER A 35 -7.73 -8.40 4.14
N ASP A 36 -7.01 -8.94 3.16
CA ASP A 36 -7.00 -10.37 2.88
C ASP A 36 -6.36 -11.16 4.03
N LYS A 37 -7.09 -12.11 4.62
CA LYS A 37 -6.66 -12.85 5.82
C LYS A 37 -5.58 -13.91 5.54
N SER A 38 -5.40 -14.29 4.28
CA SER A 38 -4.47 -15.34 3.87
C SER A 38 -3.74 -14.86 2.62
N VAL A 39 -2.64 -14.15 2.83
CA VAL A 39 -1.72 -13.72 1.78
C VAL A 39 -0.47 -14.60 1.88
N ASN A 40 -0.15 -15.32 0.81
CA ASN A 40 1.08 -16.09 0.73
C ASN A 40 2.14 -15.31 -0.07
N GLU A 41 3.41 -15.71 0.03
CA GLU A 41 4.50 -15.09 -0.76
C GLU A 41 4.19 -15.06 -2.27
N THR A 42 3.55 -16.11 -2.80
CA THR A 42 3.16 -16.20 -4.22
C THR A 42 2.04 -15.23 -4.63
N ASP A 43 1.34 -14.64 -3.66
CA ASP A 43 0.32 -13.63 -3.93
C ASP A 43 0.91 -12.22 -4.05
N TYR A 44 2.15 -12.01 -3.60
CA TYR A 44 2.83 -10.73 -3.71
C TYR A 44 3.24 -10.42 -5.15
N MET A 45 3.22 -9.13 -5.46
CA MET A 45 3.59 -8.58 -6.74
C MET A 45 4.44 -7.32 -6.51
N ILE A 46 5.40 -7.11 -7.41
CA ILE A 46 6.12 -5.84 -7.51
C ILE A 46 5.59 -5.11 -8.74
N ILE A 47 5.07 -3.91 -8.54
CA ILE A 47 4.57 -3.06 -9.61
C ILE A 47 5.14 -1.65 -9.47
N ALA A 48 4.84 -0.81 -10.44
CA ALA A 48 5.17 0.60 -10.39
C ALA A 48 4.20 1.38 -9.48
N LEU A 49 4.69 2.33 -8.70
CA LEU A 49 3.86 3.21 -7.85
C LEU A 49 2.79 3.94 -8.68
N GLU A 50 3.09 4.31 -9.93
CA GLU A 50 2.10 4.91 -10.82
C GLU A 50 0.86 4.01 -11.05
N GLU A 51 1.02 2.69 -11.02
CA GLU A 51 -0.10 1.76 -11.16
C GLU A 51 -0.95 1.72 -9.90
N ILE A 52 -0.34 1.82 -8.71
CA ILE A 52 -1.06 1.99 -7.45
C ILE A 52 -1.85 3.30 -7.46
N ILE A 53 -1.25 4.41 -7.88
CA ILE A 53 -1.93 5.73 -7.95
C ILE A 53 -3.11 5.68 -8.94
N LYS A 54 -2.99 4.95 -10.05
CA LYS A 54 -4.10 4.75 -11.00
C LYS A 54 -5.24 3.93 -10.39
N LEU A 55 -4.92 2.91 -9.58
CA LEU A 55 -5.92 2.11 -8.87
C LEU A 55 -6.62 2.90 -7.78
N ASP A 56 -5.87 3.73 -7.07
CA ASP A 56 -6.37 4.53 -5.96
C ASP A 56 -5.60 5.85 -5.82
N PRO A 57 -6.12 6.96 -6.35
CA PRO A 57 -5.47 8.26 -6.26
C PRO A 57 -5.34 8.80 -4.83
N SER A 58 -6.14 8.32 -3.87
CA SER A 58 -6.11 8.81 -2.47
C SER A 58 -4.82 8.45 -1.75
N VAL A 59 -4.02 7.51 -2.27
CA VAL A 59 -2.67 7.20 -1.75
C VAL A 59 -1.72 8.39 -1.89
N LEU A 60 -2.01 9.37 -2.75
CA LEU A 60 -1.23 10.61 -2.87
C LEU A 60 -1.29 11.46 -1.59
N GLU A 61 -2.31 11.30 -0.75
CA GLU A 61 -2.38 11.93 0.58
C GLU A 61 -1.26 11.45 1.50
N LEU A 62 -0.67 10.29 1.21
CA LEU A 62 0.41 9.66 1.96
C LEU A 62 1.80 9.97 1.38
N ALA A 63 1.93 10.86 0.38
CA ALA A 63 3.20 11.11 -0.29
C ALA A 63 4.34 11.53 0.66
N ASP A 64 4.00 12.17 1.78
CA ASP A 64 4.93 12.62 2.82
C ASP A 64 5.00 11.65 4.03
N LEU A 65 4.44 10.43 3.93
CA LEU A 65 4.50 9.44 5.01
C LEU A 65 5.98 9.12 5.32
N PRO A 66 6.47 9.32 6.55
CA PRO A 66 7.87 9.07 6.86
C PRO A 66 8.25 7.59 6.79
N LEU A 67 9.54 7.29 6.66
CA LEU A 67 10.06 5.92 6.84
C LEU A 67 9.70 5.40 8.23
N GLY A 68 9.36 4.10 8.31
CA GLY A 68 8.93 3.45 9.54
C GLY A 68 7.48 3.74 9.92
N TRP A 69 6.72 4.47 9.10
CA TRP A 69 5.31 4.72 9.34
C TRP A 69 4.41 3.87 8.45
N ALA A 70 3.20 3.66 8.95
CA ALA A 70 2.13 3.01 8.24
C ALA A 70 0.85 3.85 8.28
N ALA A 71 -0.04 3.56 7.35
CA ALA A 71 -1.37 4.13 7.27
C ALA A 71 -2.41 3.03 7.10
N TYR A 72 -3.59 3.20 7.71
CA TYR A 72 -4.72 2.32 7.48
C TYR A 72 -6.05 3.07 7.38
N ARG A 73 -7.04 2.44 6.74
CA ARG A 73 -8.42 2.93 6.67
C ARG A 73 -9.40 1.76 6.59
N ASP A 74 -10.64 2.00 7.00
CA ASP A 74 -11.67 0.95 7.07
C ASP A 74 -12.26 0.60 5.68
N ARG A 75 -12.25 1.55 4.75
CA ARG A 75 -12.79 1.44 3.39
C ARG A 75 -12.23 2.53 2.48
N THR A 76 -12.43 2.41 1.17
CA THR A 76 -11.82 3.28 0.13
C THR A 76 -12.06 4.78 0.30
N ASP A 77 -13.18 5.18 0.90
CA ASP A 77 -13.58 6.59 1.11
C ASP A 77 -13.32 7.08 2.55
N ALA A 78 -12.79 6.25 3.42
CA ALA A 78 -12.45 6.64 4.79
C ALA A 78 -11.09 7.36 4.84
N PRO A 79 -10.91 8.33 5.75
CA PRO A 79 -9.62 9.00 5.92
C PRO A 79 -8.55 8.02 6.39
N TRP A 80 -7.30 8.29 6.00
CA TRP A 80 -6.14 7.54 6.47
C TRP A 80 -5.82 7.84 7.93
N ASN A 81 -5.58 6.79 8.70
CA ASN A 81 -5.07 6.87 10.07
C ASN A 81 -3.60 6.48 10.05
N LEU A 82 -2.72 7.38 10.51
CA LEU A 82 -1.27 7.18 10.49
C LEU A 82 -0.77 6.68 11.84
N TYR A 83 0.20 5.77 11.82
CA TYR A 83 0.86 5.27 13.02
C TYR A 83 2.32 4.91 12.73
N LEU A 84 3.15 4.99 13.77
CA LEU A 84 4.55 4.55 13.73
C LEU A 84 4.58 3.02 13.88
N MET A 85 5.34 2.33 13.03
CA MET A 85 5.61 0.91 13.17
C MET A 85 6.67 0.71 14.26
N GLU A 86 6.42 -0.18 15.22
CA GLU A 86 7.36 -0.54 16.29
C GLU A 86 8.30 -1.68 15.88
#